data_AF-A8PWH8-F1
#
_entry.id   AF-A8PWH8-F1
#
_cell.length_a   1.000
_cell.length_b   1.000
_cell.length_c   1.000
_cell.angle_alpha   90.00
_cell.angle_beta   90.00
_cell.angle_gamma   90.00
#
_symmetry.space_group_name_H-M   'P 1'
#
loop_
_entity.id
_entity.type
_entity.pdbx_description
1 polymer ?
#
loop_
_entity_poly.entity_id
_entity_poly.type
_entity_poly.pdbx_seq_one_letter_code
_entity_poly.pdbx_strand_id
1 'polypeptide(L)'
;MDEEALRAMLPAGFGKPNSTRQGKEKGKKSAPNPTPVLDMPATQSQLEPPQEWPRTNDQRQTNEVQETHINRESNEHESGGSRMAHEFDVLKEFASLPLTRSIQLKGHTKSVSAVAIDRSGARVATGSTDYDVKMWDFGGMSSDLRPFKSFEPAENYPVIELAFAPRTKNLLCLNAATQPRVYDYDGHELAVYKKGDVFMRDMRHTTGHISDITCGAWHPIDDTQFMTGGTDSTVRLWDVNYKASQKTVIVVRSKDRGTKTKVSAATFTPDAQAIIAAAQDGALYMWSTKGQFSRPAAHVLGAHRHSEGATGLAISPDGSSLASRGADNTLKLWDLRMLRTPVAVQQDLPNGSECTDVLYSPDGSQVLTGVASVKGGSLHTSDVQSQWGQLAVFSSDKLESQLVYPVAQSSVVRVAWHPRLNQVFASTRDGDVHVYYDEQASHLGALLSVKKRARTRTNPYVADPSKSDPYADVPILVPEESERDDWLEPVYKKPQYPRNPKNARVPERPLQGRGKGGRIGRSAMQPLMMDLWEGDLRSEDPREALLKYADKAKNDPRWTSVYAKTQPTTIFAQDDDDTDHRGGNSHGASDHRQN
;
A
#
# COMPACT_ATOMS: atom_id res chain seq x y z
N MET A 1 3.24 2.54 65.46
CA MET A 1 2.46 2.14 64.27
C MET A 1 3.36 1.47 63.23
N ASP A 2 4.24 0.58 63.71
CA ASP A 2 4.22 -0.87 63.54
C ASP A 2 4.27 -1.41 62.10
N GLU A 3 5.52 -1.61 61.63
CA GLU A 3 5.89 -2.38 60.43
C GLU A 3 5.37 -3.83 60.43
N GLU A 4 4.87 -4.34 61.56
CA GLU A 4 4.26 -5.66 61.68
C GLU A 4 2.92 -5.78 60.94
N ALA A 5 2.15 -4.69 60.83
CA ALA A 5 0.88 -4.70 60.09
C ALA A 5 1.09 -4.86 58.56
N LEU A 6 2.25 -4.42 58.05
CA LEU A 6 2.60 -4.46 56.63
C LEU A 6 3.08 -5.85 56.17
N ARG A 7 3.60 -6.67 57.09
CA ARG A 7 4.04 -8.05 56.78
C ARG A 7 2.90 -9.07 56.72
N ALA A 8 1.74 -8.76 57.28
CA ALA A 8 0.59 -9.67 57.30
C ALA A 8 -0.23 -9.70 55.99
N MET A 9 0.04 -8.80 55.03
CA MET A 9 -0.74 -8.67 53.80
C MET A 9 -0.20 -9.42 52.56
N LEU A 10 0.87 -10.22 52.69
CA LEU A 10 1.43 -10.98 51.57
C LEU A 10 1.13 -12.49 51.69
N PRO A 11 0.54 -13.14 50.65
CA PRO A 11 0.13 -14.54 50.73
C PRO A 11 1.32 -15.50 50.77
N ALA A 12 1.18 -16.51 51.64
CA ALA A 12 2.15 -17.55 51.93
C ALA A 12 2.49 -18.42 50.70
N GLY A 13 3.78 -18.48 50.39
CA GLY A 13 4.35 -19.46 49.45
C GLY A 13 4.40 -20.85 50.07
N PHE A 14 3.85 -21.81 49.31
CA PHE A 14 3.94 -23.25 49.52
C PHE A 14 5.39 -23.77 49.39
N GLY A 15 5.82 -24.66 50.29
CA GLY A 15 6.96 -25.56 50.07
C GLY A 15 7.85 -25.81 51.29
N LYS A 16 7.69 -26.99 51.92
CA LYS A 16 8.45 -27.46 53.08
C LYS A 16 9.95 -27.66 52.78
N PRO A 17 10.86 -27.43 53.75
CA PRO A 17 12.26 -27.85 53.65
C PRO A 17 12.46 -29.25 54.26
N ASN A 18 13.29 -30.07 53.64
CA ASN A 18 13.95 -31.18 54.31
C ASN A 18 15.47 -30.99 54.26
N SER A 19 16.06 -31.12 55.44
CA SER A 19 17.48 -31.23 55.77
C SER A 19 18.08 -32.51 55.14
N THR A 20 19.38 -32.76 55.02
CA THR A 20 20.58 -32.45 55.79
C THR A 20 21.78 -32.82 54.92
N ARG A 21 22.90 -32.09 54.97
CA ARG A 21 24.20 -32.57 55.47
C ARG A 21 25.35 -31.59 55.16
N GLN A 22 26.11 -31.35 56.23
CA GLN A 22 27.53 -30.98 56.35
C GLN A 22 28.37 -31.35 55.11
N GLY A 23 29.41 -30.64 54.69
CA GLY A 23 30.24 -29.61 55.28
C GLY A 23 31.64 -29.75 54.65
N LYS A 24 32.12 -28.65 54.03
CA LYS A 24 33.50 -28.31 53.65
C LYS A 24 34.39 -29.33 52.90
N GLU A 25 34.84 -28.93 51.71
CA GLU A 25 36.26 -28.62 51.49
C GLU A 25 36.50 -27.71 50.28
N LYS A 26 37.51 -26.84 50.39
CA LYS A 26 37.91 -25.82 49.41
C LYS A 26 38.82 -26.44 48.35
N GLY A 27 38.66 -26.07 47.08
CA GLY A 27 39.67 -26.40 46.07
C GLY A 27 39.43 -25.83 44.67
N LYS A 28 40.05 -24.67 44.41
CA LYS A 28 40.64 -24.19 43.14
C LYS A 28 39.79 -24.08 41.86
N LYS A 29 39.89 -22.87 41.26
CA LYS A 29 39.48 -22.51 39.90
C LYS A 29 40.29 -23.30 38.85
N SER A 30 39.64 -23.81 37.82
CA SER A 30 40.22 -24.08 36.49
C SER A 30 39.15 -23.94 35.39
N ALA A 31 39.63 -23.55 34.21
CA ALA A 31 38.92 -23.04 33.03
C ALA A 31 38.06 -24.11 32.30
N PRO A 32 37.19 -23.72 31.33
CA PRO A 32 36.25 -24.64 30.70
C PRO A 32 36.94 -25.59 29.71
N ASN A 33 36.56 -26.87 29.78
CA ASN A 33 36.99 -27.91 28.84
C ASN A 33 36.38 -27.68 27.44
N PRO A 34 37.12 -27.98 26.36
CA PRO A 34 36.62 -27.91 25.00
C PRO A 34 35.70 -29.08 24.66
N THR A 35 34.75 -28.81 23.77
CA THR A 35 33.78 -29.76 23.18
C THR A 35 34.47 -30.92 22.45
N PRO A 36 33.90 -32.14 22.48
CA PRO A 36 34.46 -33.29 21.79
C PRO A 36 34.26 -33.17 20.27
N VAL A 37 35.35 -33.36 19.53
CA VAL A 37 35.38 -33.53 18.07
C VAL A 37 34.88 -34.94 17.75
N LEU A 38 33.85 -35.03 16.92
CA LEU A 38 33.42 -36.28 16.29
C LEU A 38 34.23 -36.47 15.00
N ASP A 39 34.99 -37.55 14.95
CA ASP A 39 35.78 -37.99 13.81
C ASP A 39 34.88 -38.27 12.59
N MET A 40 35.14 -37.58 11.49
CA MET A 40 34.66 -37.96 10.16
C MET A 40 35.71 -38.84 9.48
N PRO A 41 35.33 -39.98 8.87
CA PRO A 41 36.28 -40.78 8.11
C PRO A 41 36.67 -40.06 6.81
N ALA A 42 37.97 -39.93 6.58
CA ALA A 42 38.55 -39.42 5.34
C ALA A 42 38.30 -40.42 4.19
N THR A 43 37.52 -40.03 3.19
CA THR A 43 37.48 -40.71 1.88
C THR A 43 38.22 -39.82 0.88
N GLN A 44 39.37 -40.29 0.41
CA GLN A 44 40.18 -39.66 -0.62
C GLN A 44 39.40 -39.64 -1.95
N SER A 45 39.15 -38.45 -2.49
CA SER A 45 38.69 -38.26 -3.87
C SER A 45 39.88 -38.30 -4.81
N GLN A 46 40.08 -39.40 -5.52
CA GLN A 46 40.84 -39.42 -6.79
C GLN A 46 39.87 -39.10 -7.92
N LEU A 47 40.13 -38.00 -8.62
CA LEU A 47 39.44 -37.59 -9.84
C LEU A 47 40.02 -38.37 -11.02
N GLU A 48 39.21 -39.26 -11.61
CA GLU A 48 39.46 -39.80 -12.95
C GLU A 48 38.66 -38.98 -13.99
N PRO A 49 39.22 -38.73 -15.20
CA PRO A 49 38.53 -38.01 -16.25
C PRO A 49 37.44 -38.87 -16.92
N PRO A 50 36.37 -38.27 -17.50
CA PRO A 50 35.23 -39.01 -17.99
C PRO A 50 35.56 -39.88 -19.21
N GLN A 51 35.16 -41.14 -19.11
CA GLN A 51 35.31 -42.20 -20.09
C GLN A 51 34.32 -41.99 -21.26
N GLU A 52 34.84 -41.96 -22.50
CA GLU A 52 34.05 -41.92 -23.73
C GLU A 52 33.19 -43.18 -23.87
N TRP A 53 31.96 -43.01 -24.35
CA TRP A 53 31.04 -44.10 -24.66
C TRP A 53 31.46 -44.79 -25.97
N PRO A 54 31.46 -46.13 -26.05
CA PRO A 54 31.87 -46.83 -27.25
C PRO A 54 30.82 -46.68 -28.36
N ARG A 55 31.27 -46.27 -29.55
CA ARG A 55 30.52 -46.41 -30.80
C ARG A 55 30.43 -47.88 -31.17
N THR A 56 29.22 -48.44 -31.19
CA THR A 56 28.95 -49.72 -31.84
C THR A 56 28.21 -49.46 -33.15
N ASN A 57 28.93 -49.72 -34.25
CA ASN A 57 28.34 -50.05 -35.54
C ASN A 57 27.70 -51.43 -35.39
N ASP A 58 26.39 -51.54 -35.59
CA ASP A 58 25.81 -52.80 -36.05
C ASP A 58 24.78 -52.54 -37.13
N GLN A 59 25.06 -53.17 -38.28
CA GLN A 59 24.19 -53.22 -39.43
C GLN A 59 23.07 -54.24 -39.17
N ARG A 60 21.85 -53.84 -39.53
CA ARG A 60 20.77 -54.64 -40.14
C ARG A 60 20.42 -55.98 -39.48
N GLN A 61 19.19 -56.06 -38.98
CA GLN A 61 18.16 -56.95 -39.57
C GLN A 61 16.75 -56.56 -39.11
N THR A 62 15.96 -56.14 -40.10
CA THR A 62 14.52 -56.38 -40.33
C THR A 62 13.63 -56.77 -39.15
N ASN A 63 12.56 -55.99 -38.95
CA ASN A 63 11.19 -56.53 -38.89
C ASN A 63 10.16 -55.47 -39.27
N GLU A 64 9.24 -55.90 -40.11
CA GLU A 64 8.18 -55.16 -40.79
C GLU A 64 7.08 -54.70 -39.83
N VAL A 65 6.62 -53.46 -39.95
CA VAL A 65 5.26 -53.05 -39.59
C VAL A 65 4.76 -52.05 -40.63
N GLN A 66 3.55 -52.33 -41.12
CA GLN A 66 2.87 -51.78 -42.29
C GLN A 66 2.67 -50.26 -42.27
N GLU A 67 3.11 -49.58 -43.32
CA GLU A 67 2.65 -48.25 -43.71
C GLU A 67 1.29 -48.35 -44.40
N THR A 68 0.31 -47.56 -43.95
CA THR A 68 -0.92 -47.30 -44.70
C THR A 68 -0.82 -45.93 -45.34
N HIS A 69 -0.75 -45.92 -46.67
CA HIS A 69 -0.82 -44.72 -47.49
C HIS A 69 -2.23 -44.12 -47.45
N ILE A 70 -2.33 -42.83 -47.09
CA ILE A 70 -3.43 -41.97 -47.52
C ILE A 70 -2.81 -40.73 -48.16
N ASN A 71 -2.95 -40.65 -49.48
CA ASN A 71 -2.69 -39.47 -50.28
C ASN A 71 -3.58 -38.31 -49.83
N ARG A 72 -3.01 -37.12 -49.67
CA ARG A 72 -3.71 -35.87 -49.98
C ARG A 72 -2.73 -34.80 -50.44
N GLU A 73 -3.15 -34.16 -51.51
CA GLU A 73 -2.39 -33.35 -52.44
C GLU A 73 -1.81 -32.08 -51.82
N SER A 74 -0.65 -31.71 -52.36
CA SER A 74 -0.01 -30.42 -52.24
C SER A 74 -0.92 -29.30 -52.77
N ASN A 75 -1.26 -28.36 -51.92
CA ASN A 75 -1.63 -27.01 -52.32
C ASN A 75 -0.82 -26.02 -51.47
N GLU A 76 0.31 -25.60 -52.03
CA GLU A 76 1.02 -24.41 -51.60
C GLU A 76 0.16 -23.21 -51.98
N HIS A 77 -0.32 -22.43 -51.01
CA HIS A 77 -0.46 -20.96 -51.09
C HIS A 77 -0.99 -20.41 -49.74
N GLU A 78 -0.24 -19.45 -49.19
CA GLU A 78 -0.67 -18.42 -48.21
C GLU A 78 -1.16 -18.86 -46.81
N SER A 79 -0.27 -19.42 -45.98
CA SER A 79 -0.57 -19.78 -44.56
C SER A 79 -0.01 -18.83 -43.50
N GLY A 80 0.28 -17.56 -43.84
CA GLY A 80 0.80 -16.58 -42.88
C GLY A 80 -0.21 -16.11 -41.83
N GLY A 81 -1.52 -16.19 -42.11
CA GLY A 81 -2.59 -15.72 -41.22
C GLY A 81 -3.34 -16.81 -40.45
N SER A 82 -3.25 -18.07 -40.89
CA SER A 82 -4.06 -19.17 -40.34
C SER A 82 -3.53 -19.71 -39.01
N ARG A 83 -2.21 -19.70 -38.79
CA ARG A 83 -1.60 -20.27 -37.58
C ARG A 83 -1.90 -19.46 -36.32
N MET A 84 -1.90 -18.12 -36.43
CA MET A 84 -2.34 -17.23 -35.34
C MET A 84 -3.83 -17.40 -35.06
N ALA A 85 -4.68 -17.43 -36.09
CA ALA A 85 -6.12 -17.60 -35.92
C ALA A 85 -6.50 -18.92 -35.20
N HIS A 86 -5.76 -20.00 -35.49
CA HIS A 86 -5.98 -21.30 -34.85
C HIS A 86 -5.50 -21.34 -33.38
N GLU A 87 -4.46 -20.57 -33.03
CA GLU A 87 -4.00 -20.40 -31.64
C GLU A 87 -5.01 -19.53 -30.84
N PHE A 88 -5.63 -18.53 -31.48
CA PHE A 88 -6.71 -17.74 -30.90
C PHE A 88 -8.02 -18.52 -30.69
N ASP A 89 -8.33 -19.51 -31.53
CA ASP A 89 -9.52 -20.36 -31.36
C ASP A 89 -9.36 -21.35 -30.18
N VAL A 90 -8.17 -21.92 -30.00
CA VAL A 90 -7.85 -22.77 -28.83
C VAL A 90 -7.94 -21.95 -27.53
N LEU A 91 -7.54 -20.67 -27.54
CA LEU A 91 -7.70 -19.78 -26.38
C LEU A 91 -9.16 -19.43 -26.08
N LYS A 92 -10.04 -19.39 -27.09
CA LYS A 92 -11.49 -19.17 -26.91
C LYS A 92 -12.22 -20.41 -26.41
N GLU A 93 -11.74 -21.60 -26.75
CA GLU A 93 -12.42 -22.87 -26.48
C GLU A 93 -12.18 -23.38 -25.04
N PHE A 94 -11.03 -23.04 -24.42
CA PHE A 94 -10.64 -23.62 -23.13
C PHE A 94 -10.77 -22.72 -21.90
N ALA A 95 -11.09 -21.43 -22.06
CA ALA A 95 -11.44 -20.59 -20.94
C ALA A 95 -12.15 -19.33 -21.42
N SER A 96 -13.20 -18.91 -20.72
CA SER A 96 -13.84 -17.59 -20.83
C SER A 96 -12.89 -16.40 -20.54
N LEU A 97 -11.57 -16.63 -20.53
CA LEU A 97 -10.52 -15.70 -20.14
C LEU A 97 -10.26 -14.64 -21.22
N PRO A 98 -10.13 -13.36 -20.82
CA PRO A 98 -10.01 -12.26 -21.75
C PRO A 98 -8.55 -12.00 -22.15
N LEU A 99 -7.85 -12.99 -22.73
CA LEU A 99 -6.42 -12.89 -23.05
C LEU A 99 -6.12 -12.45 -24.48
N THR A 100 -7.13 -12.16 -25.29
CA THR A 100 -6.95 -11.86 -26.73
C THR A 100 -6.16 -10.58 -26.98
N ARG A 101 -6.33 -9.55 -26.13
CA ARG A 101 -5.57 -8.30 -26.18
C ARG A 101 -5.03 -7.90 -24.83
N SER A 102 -3.95 -7.12 -24.87
CA SER A 102 -3.33 -6.57 -23.68
C SER A 102 -3.02 -5.08 -23.81
N ILE A 103 -3.07 -4.39 -22.68
CA ILE A 103 -2.65 -3.01 -22.48
C ILE A 103 -1.66 -2.99 -21.31
N GLN A 104 -0.69 -2.08 -21.35
CA GLN A 104 0.27 -1.89 -20.25
C GLN A 104 0.08 -0.52 -19.62
N LEU A 105 -0.26 -0.48 -18.33
CA LEU A 105 -0.27 0.73 -17.52
C LEU A 105 1.13 0.93 -16.95
N LYS A 106 1.88 1.86 -17.56
CA LYS A 106 3.25 2.21 -17.15
C LYS A 106 3.22 3.45 -16.28
N GLY A 107 3.70 3.34 -15.04
CA GLY A 107 3.69 4.48 -14.15
C GLY A 107 4.51 4.33 -12.88
N HIS A 108 4.64 3.12 -12.35
CA HIS A 108 5.46 2.87 -11.17
C HIS A 108 6.91 2.62 -11.55
N THR A 109 7.80 2.89 -10.60
CA THR A 109 9.25 2.67 -10.77
C THR A 109 9.72 1.35 -10.17
N LYS A 110 8.93 0.82 -9.22
CA LYS A 110 9.18 -0.43 -8.52
C LYS A 110 7.95 -1.34 -8.59
N SER A 111 8.09 -2.55 -8.06
CA SER A 111 7.06 -3.58 -8.08
C SER A 111 5.71 -3.10 -7.57
N VAL A 112 4.68 -3.30 -8.40
CA VAL A 112 3.30 -3.05 -8.03
C VAL A 112 2.86 -4.16 -7.08
N SER A 113 2.63 -3.78 -5.83
CA SER A 113 2.28 -4.65 -4.72
C SER A 113 0.79 -4.77 -4.51
N ALA A 114 -0.02 -3.82 -5.00
CA ALA A 114 -1.47 -3.81 -4.82
C ALA A 114 -2.18 -3.31 -6.08
N VAL A 115 -3.30 -3.93 -6.42
CA VAL A 115 -4.21 -3.50 -7.49
C VAL A 115 -5.63 -3.60 -6.98
N ALA A 116 -6.39 -2.52 -7.12
CA ALA A 116 -7.82 -2.48 -6.80
C ALA A 116 -8.61 -1.99 -8.00
N ILE A 117 -9.73 -2.63 -8.28
CA ILE A 117 -10.62 -2.28 -9.39
C ILE A 117 -11.96 -1.85 -8.80
N ASP A 118 -12.52 -0.74 -9.29
CA ASP A 118 -13.89 -0.35 -8.96
C ASP A 118 -14.88 -1.39 -9.51
N ARG A 119 -15.99 -1.64 -8.83
CA ARG A 119 -17.05 -2.56 -9.27
C ARG A 119 -17.68 -2.18 -10.62
N SER A 120 -17.55 -0.91 -11.02
CA SER A 120 -17.97 -0.44 -12.34
C SER A 120 -16.92 -0.69 -13.44
N GLY A 121 -15.68 -0.98 -13.06
CA GLY A 121 -14.53 -1.09 -13.97
C GLY A 121 -14.06 0.23 -14.56
N ALA A 122 -14.63 1.38 -14.18
CA ALA A 122 -14.22 2.68 -14.73
C ALA A 122 -12.85 3.15 -14.20
N ARG A 123 -12.56 2.88 -12.92
CA ARG A 123 -11.31 3.27 -12.26
C ARG A 123 -10.57 2.09 -11.67
N VAL A 124 -9.26 2.23 -11.66
CA VAL A 124 -8.30 1.28 -11.07
C VAL A 124 -7.33 2.07 -10.21
N ALA A 125 -6.99 1.53 -9.04
CA ALA A 125 -5.92 2.06 -8.21
C ALA A 125 -4.78 1.04 -8.16
N THR A 126 -3.55 1.51 -8.35
CA THR A 126 -2.35 0.69 -8.24
C THR A 126 -1.47 1.25 -7.14
N GLY A 127 -0.95 0.37 -6.30
CA GLY A 127 -0.04 0.68 -5.22
C GLY A 127 1.25 -0.08 -5.42
N SER A 128 2.36 0.58 -5.15
CA SER A 128 3.68 -0.02 -5.35
C SER A 128 4.57 0.14 -4.12
N THR A 129 5.67 -0.60 -4.16
CA THR A 129 6.78 -0.45 -3.23
C THR A 129 7.56 0.85 -3.42
N ASP A 130 7.23 1.64 -4.44
CA ASP A 130 7.68 3.03 -4.61
C ASP A 130 6.93 4.05 -3.75
N TYR A 131 6.05 3.59 -2.85
CA TYR A 131 5.25 4.38 -1.90
C TYR A 131 4.08 5.16 -2.54
N ASP A 132 4.03 5.21 -3.86
CA ASP A 132 2.97 5.88 -4.60
C ASP A 132 1.72 5.00 -4.71
N VAL A 133 0.57 5.64 -4.60
CA VAL A 133 -0.69 5.16 -5.17
C VAL A 133 -0.98 5.95 -6.42
N LYS A 134 -1.17 5.26 -7.54
CA LYS A 134 -1.58 5.85 -8.83
C LYS A 134 -3.00 5.43 -9.12
N MET A 135 -3.82 6.42 -9.47
CA MET A 135 -5.21 6.19 -9.86
C MET A 135 -5.37 6.38 -11.36
N TRP A 136 -6.05 5.43 -11.97
CA TRP A 136 -6.30 5.31 -13.39
C TRP A 136 -7.79 5.44 -13.64
N ASP A 137 -8.17 6.26 -14.60
CA ASP A 137 -9.55 6.42 -15.05
C ASP A 137 -9.61 6.09 -16.54
N PHE A 138 -10.23 4.96 -16.88
CA PHE A 138 -10.35 4.52 -18.26
C PHE A 138 -11.29 5.39 -19.09
N GLY A 139 -12.27 6.01 -18.44
CA GLY A 139 -13.18 6.96 -19.08
C GLY A 139 -12.49 8.29 -19.38
N GLY A 140 -11.62 8.77 -18.49
CA GLY A 140 -10.89 10.02 -18.67
C GLY A 140 -9.62 9.92 -19.50
N MET A 141 -8.95 8.76 -19.50
CA MET A 141 -7.66 8.59 -20.17
C MET A 141 -7.81 8.34 -21.68
N SER A 142 -6.72 8.61 -22.40
CA SER A 142 -6.57 8.27 -23.81
C SER A 142 -5.64 7.05 -23.96
N SER A 143 -5.33 6.67 -25.20
CA SER A 143 -4.38 5.61 -25.54
C SER A 143 -2.97 5.79 -24.95
N ASP A 144 -2.62 6.99 -24.45
CA ASP A 144 -1.36 7.25 -23.73
C ASP A 144 -1.32 6.64 -22.33
N LEU A 145 -2.48 6.25 -21.77
CA LEU A 145 -2.60 5.52 -20.50
C LEU A 145 -1.80 6.17 -19.37
N ARG A 146 -2.07 7.45 -19.09
CA ARG A 146 -1.45 8.17 -17.97
C ARG A 146 -2.35 8.12 -16.74
N PRO A 147 -1.78 8.04 -15.53
CA PRO A 147 -2.58 8.13 -14.31
C PRO A 147 -3.14 9.55 -14.21
N PHE A 148 -4.37 9.69 -13.74
CA PHE A 148 -4.97 11.01 -13.56
C PHE A 148 -4.52 11.66 -12.25
N LYS A 149 -4.17 10.84 -11.25
CA LYS A 149 -3.70 11.28 -9.94
C LYS A 149 -2.66 10.32 -9.39
N SER A 150 -1.66 10.87 -8.72
CA SER A 150 -0.64 10.13 -7.97
C SER A 150 -0.44 10.83 -6.63
N PHE A 151 -0.38 10.05 -5.55
CA PHE A 151 -0.11 10.56 -4.21
C PHE A 151 0.55 9.49 -3.35
N GLU A 152 1.29 9.93 -2.33
CA GLU A 152 1.93 9.06 -1.35
C GLU A 152 1.07 9.03 -0.08
N PRO A 153 0.41 7.90 0.24
CA PRO A 153 -0.46 7.84 1.40
C PRO A 153 0.34 7.99 2.69
N ALA A 154 1.34 7.15 2.89
CA ALA A 154 2.21 7.09 4.06
C ALA A 154 3.64 7.33 3.61
N GLU A 155 4.15 8.54 3.85
CA GLU A 155 5.53 8.90 3.52
C GLU A 155 6.49 7.78 4.00
N ASN A 156 7.22 7.18 3.05
CA ASN A 156 8.20 6.10 3.24
C ASN A 156 7.68 4.67 3.54
N TYR A 157 6.37 4.42 3.61
CA TYR A 157 5.86 3.06 3.81
C TYR A 157 5.26 2.48 2.53
N PRO A 158 5.72 1.30 2.07
CA PRO A 158 5.23 0.72 0.82
C PRO A 158 3.74 0.41 0.94
N VAL A 159 3.01 0.60 -0.15
CA VAL A 159 1.61 0.18 -0.22
C VAL A 159 1.59 -1.34 -0.27
N ILE A 160 0.75 -1.99 0.53
CA ILE A 160 0.66 -3.45 0.59
C ILE A 160 -0.65 -3.93 -0.01
N GLU A 161 -1.76 -3.25 0.29
CA GLU A 161 -3.08 -3.65 -0.20
C GLU A 161 -3.96 -2.43 -0.45
N LEU A 162 -4.79 -2.54 -1.49
CA LEU A 162 -5.75 -1.54 -1.91
C LEU A 162 -7.07 -2.26 -2.14
N ALA A 163 -8.18 -1.66 -1.70
CA ALA A 163 -9.50 -2.21 -1.97
C ALA A 163 -10.53 -1.08 -2.11
N PHE A 164 -11.40 -1.18 -3.10
CA PHE A 164 -12.55 -0.27 -3.23
C PHE A 164 -13.75 -0.81 -2.45
N ALA A 165 -14.45 0.10 -1.77
CA ALA A 165 -15.69 -0.22 -1.10
C ALA A 165 -16.80 -0.57 -2.13
N PRO A 166 -17.64 -1.59 -1.89
CA PRO A 166 -18.56 -2.11 -2.90
C PRO A 166 -19.64 -1.15 -3.41
N ARG A 167 -20.06 -0.15 -2.62
CA ARG A 167 -21.14 0.80 -2.96
C ARG A 167 -20.66 2.25 -2.99
N THR A 168 -19.97 2.68 -1.93
CA THR A 168 -19.45 4.05 -1.75
C THR A 168 -18.25 4.34 -2.63
N LYS A 169 -17.56 3.29 -3.10
CA LYS A 169 -16.33 3.38 -3.91
C LYS A 169 -15.18 4.11 -3.24
N ASN A 170 -15.24 4.27 -1.92
CA ASN A 170 -14.10 4.77 -1.15
C ASN A 170 -12.95 3.76 -1.25
N LEU A 171 -11.73 4.27 -1.32
CA LEU A 171 -10.52 3.46 -1.44
C LEU A 171 -9.92 3.24 -0.06
N LEU A 172 -9.84 1.99 0.38
CA LEU A 172 -9.01 1.60 1.52
C LEU A 172 -7.59 1.46 1.03
N CYS A 173 -6.68 2.16 1.68
CA CYS A 173 -5.25 2.11 1.41
C CYS A 173 -4.51 1.62 2.65
N LEU A 174 -3.85 0.47 2.48
CA LEU A 174 -3.05 -0.17 3.51
C LEU A 174 -1.60 -0.11 3.07
N ASN A 175 -0.79 0.59 3.86
CA ASN A 175 0.65 0.59 3.74
C ASN A 175 1.23 -0.37 4.78
N ALA A 176 2.51 -0.71 4.69
CA ALA A 176 3.25 -1.40 5.74
C ALA A 176 3.49 -0.50 6.97
N ALA A 177 2.45 0.22 7.39
CA ALA A 177 2.40 1.11 8.53
C ALA A 177 1.37 0.58 9.54
N THR A 178 1.26 1.25 10.68
CA THR A 178 0.35 0.87 11.78
C THR A 178 -1.07 1.43 11.62
N GLN A 179 -1.27 2.39 10.71
CA GLN A 179 -2.53 3.11 10.57
C GLN A 179 -3.13 2.83 9.19
N PRO A 180 -4.33 2.23 9.12
CA PRO A 180 -5.05 2.18 7.87
C PRO A 180 -5.50 3.59 7.47
N ARG A 181 -5.67 3.82 6.17
CA ARG A 181 -6.19 5.07 5.63
C ARG A 181 -7.30 4.81 4.63
N VAL A 182 -8.31 5.67 4.63
CA VAL A 182 -9.41 5.64 3.67
C VAL A 182 -9.40 6.93 2.87
N TYR A 183 -9.54 6.78 1.56
CA TYR A 183 -9.56 7.85 0.58
C TYR A 183 -10.91 7.89 -0.13
N ASP A 184 -11.29 9.06 -0.60
CA ASP A 184 -12.38 9.25 -1.55
C ASP A 184 -12.09 8.56 -2.88
N TYR A 185 -13.14 8.38 -3.68
CA TYR A 185 -13.03 7.87 -5.05
C TYR A 185 -12.10 8.71 -5.93
N ASP A 186 -11.94 10.00 -5.63
CA ASP A 186 -11.03 10.94 -6.31
C ASP A 186 -9.62 10.98 -5.69
N GLY A 187 -9.33 10.18 -4.66
CA GLY A 187 -8.03 10.10 -4.00
C GLY A 187 -7.76 11.24 -3.02
N HIS A 188 -8.79 11.81 -2.40
CA HIS A 188 -8.62 12.73 -1.26
C HIS A 188 -8.67 11.94 0.04
N GLU A 189 -7.83 12.28 1.01
CA GLU A 189 -7.79 11.58 2.29
C GLU A 189 -9.06 11.88 3.11
N LEU A 190 -9.84 10.85 3.43
CA LEU A 190 -11.03 10.98 4.28
C LEU A 190 -10.72 10.72 5.75
N ALA A 191 -9.93 9.68 6.02
CA ALA A 191 -9.70 9.20 7.37
C ALA A 191 -8.34 8.52 7.53
N VAL A 192 -7.70 8.82 8.65
CA VAL A 192 -6.57 8.06 9.19
C VAL A 192 -7.02 7.49 10.53
N TYR A 193 -6.89 6.19 10.70
CA TYR A 193 -7.29 5.53 11.94
C TYR A 193 -6.19 5.61 12.98
N LYS A 194 -6.58 5.62 14.25
CA LYS A 194 -5.65 5.80 15.36
C LYS A 194 -4.62 4.66 15.44
N LYS A 195 -3.37 5.02 15.72
CA LYS A 195 -2.29 4.06 16.04
C LYS A 195 -2.49 3.47 17.43
N GLY A 196 -2.13 2.19 17.60
CA GLY A 196 -2.12 1.54 18.91
C GLY A 196 -0.99 1.98 19.82
N ASP A 197 -1.20 1.85 21.13
CA ASP A 197 -0.12 1.99 22.11
C ASP A 197 0.80 0.77 22.07
N VAL A 198 2.07 1.01 21.79
CA VAL A 198 3.11 -0.01 21.60
C VAL A 198 3.49 -0.70 22.91
N PHE A 199 3.25 -0.06 24.05
CA PHE A 199 3.65 -0.59 25.36
C PHE A 199 2.63 -1.55 25.96
N MET A 200 1.43 -1.61 25.40
CA MET A 200 0.37 -2.51 25.86
C MET A 200 0.64 -3.96 25.46
N ARG A 201 0.68 -4.87 26.43
CA ARG A 201 0.89 -6.31 26.19
C ARG A 201 -0.36 -7.02 25.68
N ASP A 202 -1.52 -6.63 26.20
CA ASP A 202 -2.80 -7.15 25.72
C ASP A 202 -3.28 -6.32 24.54
N MET A 203 -3.44 -6.99 23.41
CA MET A 203 -3.81 -6.35 22.16
C MET A 203 -5.27 -5.90 22.15
N ARG A 204 -6.13 -6.53 22.97
CA ARG A 204 -7.56 -6.18 23.05
C ARG A 204 -7.80 -4.77 23.57
N HIS A 205 -6.89 -4.25 24.39
CA HIS A 205 -6.99 -2.93 25.01
C HIS A 205 -6.27 -1.82 24.24
N THR A 206 -5.71 -2.14 23.08
CA THR A 206 -5.08 -1.13 22.22
C THR A 206 -6.13 -0.44 21.37
N THR A 207 -5.87 0.78 20.88
CA THR A 207 -6.82 1.54 20.03
C THR A 207 -6.55 1.40 18.53
N GLY A 208 -5.48 0.70 18.15
CA GLY A 208 -5.14 0.42 16.76
C GLY A 208 -3.92 -0.48 16.65
N HIS A 209 -3.48 -0.80 15.43
CA HIS A 209 -2.34 -1.69 15.26
C HIS A 209 -1.08 -1.12 15.90
N ILE A 210 -0.29 -2.02 16.49
CA ILE A 210 0.98 -1.67 17.13
C ILE A 210 2.15 -1.79 16.14
N SER A 211 2.04 -2.72 15.19
CA SER A 211 3.03 -2.98 14.15
C SER A 211 2.37 -3.03 12.77
N ASP A 212 3.18 -3.31 11.75
CA ASP A 212 2.81 -3.13 10.36
C ASP A 212 1.62 -4.01 9.94
N ILE A 213 0.74 -3.42 9.14
CA ILE A 213 -0.40 -4.07 8.52
C ILE A 213 0.09 -4.88 7.31
N THR A 214 -0.38 -6.12 7.19
CA THR A 214 -0.02 -7.07 6.13
C THR A 214 -1.14 -7.28 5.13
N CYS A 215 -2.39 -7.15 5.57
CA CYS A 215 -3.56 -7.38 4.74
C CYS A 215 -4.78 -6.59 5.24
N GLY A 216 -5.80 -6.50 4.42
CA GLY A 216 -7.12 -6.02 4.83
C GLY A 216 -8.11 -5.92 3.68
N ALA A 217 -9.38 -6.06 4.03
CA ALA A 217 -10.48 -6.15 3.08
C ALA A 217 -11.66 -5.32 3.56
N TRP A 218 -12.40 -4.73 2.62
CA TRP A 218 -13.72 -4.19 2.91
C TRP A 218 -14.67 -5.31 3.30
N HIS A 219 -15.63 -5.00 4.16
CA HIS A 219 -16.75 -5.90 4.36
C HIS A 219 -17.57 -5.96 3.05
N PRO A 220 -17.98 -7.16 2.57
CA PRO A 220 -18.48 -7.31 1.20
C PRO A 220 -19.87 -6.73 0.95
N ILE A 221 -20.67 -6.53 2.01
CA ILE A 221 -22.05 -6.04 1.94
C ILE A 221 -22.18 -4.61 2.51
N ASP A 222 -21.72 -4.44 3.75
CA ASP A 222 -21.67 -3.16 4.46
C ASP A 222 -20.37 -2.37 4.17
N ASP A 223 -20.50 -1.12 3.76
CA ASP A 223 -19.39 -0.23 3.41
C ASP A 223 -18.89 0.56 4.62
N THR A 224 -19.61 0.49 5.75
CA THR A 224 -19.19 1.16 6.98
C THR A 224 -18.12 0.36 7.73
N GLN A 225 -17.80 -0.85 7.29
CA GLN A 225 -16.88 -1.73 8.00
C GLN A 225 -15.78 -2.26 7.07
N PHE A 226 -14.57 -2.36 7.61
CA PHE A 226 -13.46 -3.04 6.96
C PHE A 226 -12.59 -3.74 7.99
N MET A 227 -11.76 -4.65 7.50
CA MET A 227 -10.87 -5.46 8.29
C MET A 227 -9.42 -5.16 7.94
N THR A 228 -8.54 -5.25 8.93
CA THR A 228 -7.09 -5.23 8.73
C THR A 228 -6.43 -6.34 9.54
N GLY A 229 -5.44 -7.01 8.96
CA GLY A 229 -4.58 -7.98 9.61
C GLY A 229 -3.16 -7.43 9.72
N GLY A 230 -2.49 -7.72 10.84
CA GLY A 230 -1.16 -7.18 11.11
C GLY A 230 -0.14 -8.20 11.60
N THR A 231 1.11 -7.78 11.55
CA THR A 231 2.23 -8.47 12.18
C THR A 231 2.12 -8.50 13.72
N ASP A 232 1.21 -7.71 14.31
CA ASP A 232 0.92 -7.67 15.74
C ASP A 232 0.04 -8.85 16.20
N SER A 233 -0.13 -9.88 15.36
CA SER A 233 -0.95 -11.07 15.57
C SER A 233 -2.45 -10.79 15.73
N THR A 234 -2.91 -9.63 15.24
CA THR A 234 -4.32 -9.27 15.33
C THR A 234 -4.97 -9.10 13.97
N VAL A 235 -6.23 -9.47 13.93
CA VAL A 235 -7.17 -9.04 12.90
C VAL A 235 -8.16 -8.08 13.58
N ARG A 236 -8.29 -6.88 13.04
CA ARG A 236 -9.12 -5.82 13.61
C ARG A 236 -10.22 -5.45 12.64
N LEU A 237 -11.43 -5.26 13.17
CA LEU A 237 -12.54 -4.70 12.42
C LEU A 237 -12.71 -3.24 12.80
N TRP A 238 -12.81 -2.40 11.80
CA TRP A 238 -12.94 -0.95 11.92
C TRP A 238 -14.31 -0.52 11.46
N ASP A 239 -14.81 0.57 12.04
CA ASP A 239 -15.97 1.28 11.56
C ASP A 239 -15.51 2.57 10.91
N VAL A 240 -15.96 2.85 9.69
CA VAL A 240 -15.56 4.03 8.92
C VAL A 240 -15.93 5.32 9.63
N ASN A 241 -17.06 5.31 10.34
CA ASN A 241 -17.57 6.48 11.07
C ASN A 241 -16.77 6.75 12.35
N TYR A 242 -16.11 5.73 12.91
CA TYR A 242 -15.38 5.83 14.18
C TYR A 242 -13.87 5.65 13.99
N LYS A 243 -13.16 6.77 13.85
CA LYS A 243 -11.72 6.80 13.54
C LYS A 243 -10.81 6.58 14.76
N ALA A 244 -11.33 6.76 15.97
CA ALA A 244 -10.54 6.82 17.19
C ALA A 244 -10.17 5.45 17.78
N SER A 245 -10.91 4.40 17.45
CA SER A 245 -10.53 3.02 17.79
C SER A 245 -11.13 2.02 16.81
N GLN A 246 -10.63 0.80 16.83
CA GLN A 246 -11.28 -0.33 16.19
C GLN A 246 -12.55 -0.74 16.94
N LYS A 247 -13.48 -1.39 16.22
CA LYS A 247 -14.75 -1.93 16.74
C LYS A 247 -14.54 -3.25 17.46
N THR A 248 -13.79 -4.17 16.85
CA THR A 248 -13.49 -5.48 17.44
C THR A 248 -12.06 -5.91 17.17
N VAL A 249 -11.48 -6.67 18.09
CA VAL A 249 -10.13 -7.24 17.97
C VAL A 249 -10.19 -8.76 18.06
N ILE A 250 -9.62 -9.41 17.06
CA ILE A 250 -9.39 -10.85 17.03
C ILE A 250 -7.90 -11.06 17.22
N VAL A 251 -7.51 -11.80 18.26
CA VAL A 251 -6.10 -12.11 18.54
C VAL A 251 -5.83 -13.53 18.07
N VAL A 252 -4.97 -13.67 17.07
CA VAL A 252 -4.60 -14.96 16.48
C VAL A 252 -3.50 -15.59 17.32
N ARG A 253 -3.78 -16.78 17.85
CA ARG A 253 -2.85 -17.56 18.65
C ARG A 253 -2.62 -18.90 17.98
N SER A 254 -1.35 -19.25 17.83
CA SER A 254 -0.93 -20.56 17.37
C SER A 254 -1.38 -21.61 18.38
N LYS A 255 -2.03 -22.67 17.89
CA LYS A 255 -2.51 -23.74 18.78
C LYS A 255 -1.36 -24.63 19.26
N ASP A 256 -0.32 -24.82 18.45
CA ASP A 256 0.81 -25.70 18.77
C ASP A 256 1.65 -25.17 19.93
N ARG A 257 1.86 -23.84 19.97
CA ARG A 257 2.70 -23.19 20.98
C ARG A 257 1.90 -22.41 22.03
N GLY A 258 0.61 -22.16 21.78
CA GLY A 258 -0.20 -21.21 22.55
C GLY A 258 0.23 -19.74 22.39
N THR A 259 1.25 -19.46 21.58
CA THR A 259 1.84 -18.13 21.39
C THR A 259 1.16 -17.34 20.27
N LYS A 260 1.30 -16.02 20.31
CA LYS A 260 0.89 -15.13 19.23
C LYS A 260 1.65 -15.46 17.93
N THR A 261 0.95 -15.41 16.80
CA THR A 261 1.53 -15.63 15.46
C THR A 261 1.10 -14.51 14.52
N LYS A 262 1.97 -14.11 13.59
CA LYS A 262 1.72 -12.99 12.67
C LYS A 262 0.65 -13.38 11.66
N VAL A 263 -0.24 -12.44 11.32
CA VAL A 263 -1.24 -12.65 10.26
C VAL A 263 -0.61 -12.29 8.92
N SER A 264 -0.69 -13.19 7.95
CA SER A 264 -0.14 -12.98 6.60
C SER A 264 -1.21 -12.51 5.62
N ALA A 265 -2.39 -13.13 5.64
CA ALA A 265 -3.53 -12.77 4.81
C ALA A 265 -4.83 -12.95 5.59
N ALA A 266 -5.85 -12.14 5.29
CA ALA A 266 -7.18 -12.28 5.89
C ALA A 266 -8.26 -11.81 4.92
N THR A 267 -9.39 -12.52 4.90
CA THR A 267 -10.51 -12.20 4.01
C THR A 267 -11.86 -12.51 4.67
N PHE A 268 -12.92 -11.87 4.15
CA PHE A 268 -14.30 -12.18 4.50
C PHE A 268 -14.86 -13.23 3.56
N THR A 269 -15.75 -14.09 4.07
CA THR A 269 -16.64 -14.84 3.18
C THR A 269 -17.56 -13.88 2.41
N PRO A 270 -17.97 -14.20 1.16
CA PRO A 270 -18.86 -13.34 0.36
C PRO A 270 -20.19 -13.00 1.06
N ASP A 271 -20.68 -13.88 1.92
CA ASP A 271 -21.88 -13.72 2.75
C ASP A 271 -21.65 -12.95 4.08
N ALA A 272 -20.41 -12.55 4.33
CA ALA A 272 -19.92 -11.92 5.56
C ALA A 272 -20.24 -12.67 6.87
N GLN A 273 -20.52 -13.99 6.82
CA GLN A 273 -20.79 -14.77 8.03
C GLN A 273 -19.52 -15.26 8.73
N ALA A 274 -18.38 -15.30 8.03
CA ALA A 274 -17.10 -15.71 8.60
C ALA A 274 -15.93 -14.83 8.12
N ILE A 275 -14.91 -14.81 8.97
CA ILE A 275 -13.60 -14.22 8.70
C ILE A 275 -12.60 -15.36 8.68
N ILE A 276 -11.75 -15.38 7.65
CA ILE A 276 -10.67 -16.35 7.52
C ILE A 276 -9.36 -15.59 7.57
N ALA A 277 -8.43 -16.04 8.41
CA ALA A 277 -7.08 -15.52 8.43
C ALA A 277 -6.06 -16.66 8.31
N ALA A 278 -5.06 -16.41 7.49
CA ALA A 278 -3.84 -17.19 7.43
C ALA A 278 -2.79 -16.55 8.33
N ALA A 279 -2.04 -17.41 9.01
CA ALA A 279 -0.95 -16.99 9.87
C ALA A 279 0.39 -17.54 9.38
N GLN A 280 1.46 -16.90 9.82
CA GLN A 280 2.84 -17.27 9.49
C GLN A 280 3.25 -18.64 10.06
N ASP A 281 2.50 -19.19 11.02
CA ASP A 281 2.71 -20.56 11.52
C ASP A 281 2.25 -21.62 10.50
N GLY A 282 1.70 -21.20 9.36
CA GLY A 282 1.19 -22.09 8.31
C GLY A 282 -0.23 -22.57 8.58
N ALA A 283 -0.90 -22.06 9.61
CA ALA A 283 -2.28 -22.44 9.93
C ALA A 283 -3.30 -21.49 9.31
N LEU A 284 -4.49 -22.04 9.02
CA LEU A 284 -5.69 -21.28 8.65
C LEU A 284 -6.64 -21.26 9.83
N TYR A 285 -7.20 -20.10 10.13
CA TYR A 285 -8.15 -19.88 11.22
C TYR A 285 -9.43 -19.25 10.66
N MET A 286 -10.57 -19.76 11.11
CA MET A 286 -11.89 -19.23 10.75
C MET A 286 -12.65 -18.81 12.00
N TRP A 287 -13.23 -17.61 11.98
CA TRP A 287 -14.13 -17.11 13.01
C TRP A 287 -15.50 -16.77 12.40
N SER A 288 -16.57 -17.06 13.15
CA SER A 288 -17.89 -16.54 12.78
C SER A 288 -17.99 -15.05 13.16
N THR A 289 -18.53 -14.22 12.28
CA THR A 289 -18.71 -12.78 12.53
C THR A 289 -19.75 -12.48 13.60
N LYS A 290 -20.73 -13.37 13.80
CA LYS A 290 -21.75 -13.29 14.86
C LYS A 290 -21.33 -13.98 16.16
N GLY A 291 -20.24 -14.76 16.12
CA GLY A 291 -19.76 -15.55 17.24
C GLY A 291 -18.82 -14.77 18.16
N GLN A 292 -18.34 -15.45 19.20
CA GLN A 292 -17.31 -14.89 20.06
C GLN A 292 -15.92 -15.07 19.43
N PHE A 293 -15.19 -13.97 19.23
CA PHE A 293 -13.83 -13.98 18.66
C PHE A 293 -12.72 -14.51 19.60
N SER A 294 -13.08 -15.11 20.73
CA SER A 294 -12.10 -15.66 21.69
C SER A 294 -11.44 -16.94 21.18
N ARG A 295 -12.18 -17.74 20.41
CA ARG A 295 -11.72 -18.99 19.82
C ARG A 295 -12.16 -19.07 18.35
N PRO A 296 -11.32 -19.61 17.47
CA PRO A 296 -11.73 -19.89 16.10
C PRO A 296 -12.87 -20.93 16.10
N ALA A 297 -13.82 -20.77 15.17
CA ALA A 297 -14.87 -21.73 14.91
C ALA A 297 -14.30 -23.00 14.23
N ALA A 298 -13.34 -22.84 13.33
CA ALA A 298 -12.57 -23.92 12.73
C ALA A 298 -11.11 -23.48 12.50
N HIS A 299 -10.21 -24.45 12.39
CA HIS A 299 -8.80 -24.20 12.06
C HIS A 299 -8.18 -25.43 11.41
N VAL A 300 -7.21 -25.21 10.54
CA VAL A 300 -6.35 -26.26 9.99
C VAL A 300 -4.92 -25.95 10.39
N LEU A 301 -4.32 -26.84 11.18
CA LEU A 301 -2.90 -26.79 11.51
C LEU A 301 -2.10 -27.39 10.35
N GLY A 302 -0.97 -26.76 9.98
CA GLY A 302 -0.15 -27.24 8.87
C GLY A 302 -0.81 -27.13 7.50
N ALA A 303 -1.69 -26.14 7.30
CA ALA A 303 -2.25 -25.84 5.99
C ALA A 303 -1.13 -25.50 4.98
N HIS A 304 -0.11 -24.79 5.42
CA HIS A 304 1.16 -24.56 4.72
C HIS A 304 2.35 -24.89 5.63
N ARG A 305 3.56 -24.93 5.06
CA ARG A 305 4.77 -25.15 5.85
C ARG A 305 4.95 -24.07 6.92
N HIS A 306 5.41 -24.48 8.10
CA HIS A 306 5.65 -23.54 9.20
C HIS A 306 6.64 -22.44 8.76
N SER A 307 6.34 -21.19 9.13
CA SER A 307 7.07 -19.98 8.71
C SER A 307 6.86 -19.57 7.24
N GLU A 308 6.12 -20.33 6.45
CA GLU A 308 5.79 -20.07 5.04
C GLU A 308 4.25 -20.00 4.88
N GLY A 309 3.63 -19.08 5.63
CA GLY A 309 2.18 -18.89 5.67
C GLY A 309 1.57 -18.53 4.30
N ALA A 310 0.24 -18.52 4.22
CA ALA A 310 -0.45 -18.16 2.98
C ALA A 310 -0.31 -16.66 2.68
N THR A 311 0.13 -16.33 1.47
CA THR A 311 0.29 -14.94 0.97
C THR A 311 -1.02 -14.38 0.42
N GLY A 312 -1.92 -15.25 -0.06
CA GLY A 312 -3.21 -14.87 -0.62
C GLY A 312 -4.30 -15.88 -0.26
N LEU A 313 -5.52 -15.38 -0.11
CA LEU A 313 -6.72 -16.17 0.21
C LEU A 313 -7.86 -15.71 -0.69
N ALA A 314 -8.46 -16.64 -1.44
CA ALA A 314 -9.64 -16.37 -2.24
C ALA A 314 -10.76 -17.32 -1.86
N ILE A 315 -11.96 -16.79 -1.75
CA ILE A 315 -13.16 -17.58 -1.52
C ILE A 315 -13.95 -17.59 -2.81
N SER A 316 -14.44 -18.78 -3.15
CA SER A 316 -15.35 -19.00 -4.27
C SER A 316 -16.60 -18.11 -4.15
N PRO A 317 -17.17 -17.62 -5.27
CA PRO A 317 -18.35 -16.74 -5.24
C PRO A 317 -19.57 -17.36 -4.56
N ASP A 318 -19.68 -18.68 -4.53
CA ASP A 318 -20.73 -19.43 -3.83
C ASP A 318 -20.48 -19.58 -2.31
N GLY A 319 -19.27 -19.24 -1.85
CA GLY A 319 -18.87 -19.32 -0.45
C GLY A 319 -18.60 -20.73 0.07
N SER A 320 -18.46 -21.73 -0.81
CA SER A 320 -18.27 -23.13 -0.40
C SER A 320 -16.80 -23.50 -0.21
N SER A 321 -15.94 -22.97 -1.08
CA SER A 321 -14.54 -23.36 -1.23
C SER A 321 -13.58 -22.18 -1.03
N LEU A 322 -12.41 -22.45 -0.44
CA LEU A 322 -11.33 -21.51 -0.20
C LEU A 322 -10.07 -21.98 -0.93
N ALA A 323 -9.47 -21.11 -1.72
CA ALA A 323 -8.13 -21.31 -2.29
C ALA A 323 -7.10 -20.55 -1.43
N SER A 324 -6.03 -21.23 -1.04
CA SER A 324 -4.92 -20.63 -0.29
C SER A 324 -3.61 -20.77 -1.07
N ARG A 325 -2.94 -19.63 -1.29
CA ARG A 325 -1.64 -19.55 -1.94
C ARG A 325 -0.54 -19.42 -0.90
N GLY A 326 0.40 -20.36 -0.87
CA GLY A 326 1.48 -20.40 0.11
C GLY A 326 2.76 -19.71 -0.32
N ALA A 327 3.55 -19.25 0.64
CA ALA A 327 4.97 -18.97 0.44
C ALA A 327 5.78 -20.26 0.20
N ASP A 328 5.22 -21.42 0.53
CA ASP A 328 5.76 -22.77 0.29
C ASP A 328 5.61 -23.26 -1.16
N ASN A 329 5.34 -22.36 -2.10
CA ASN A 329 5.10 -22.62 -3.52
C ASN A 329 3.90 -23.53 -3.83
N THR A 330 3.00 -23.76 -2.87
CA THR A 330 1.78 -24.56 -3.09
C THR A 330 0.54 -23.70 -3.30
N LEU A 331 -0.43 -24.24 -4.02
CA LEU A 331 -1.80 -23.74 -4.08
C LEU A 331 -2.73 -24.85 -3.61
N LYS A 332 -3.51 -24.59 -2.57
CA LYS A 332 -4.38 -25.60 -1.94
C LYS A 332 -5.83 -25.16 -1.96
N LEU A 333 -6.71 -26.11 -2.20
CA LEU A 333 -8.16 -25.93 -2.16
C LEU A 333 -8.71 -26.54 -0.87
N TRP A 334 -9.65 -25.85 -0.24
CA TRP A 334 -10.27 -26.23 1.03
C TRP A 334 -11.79 -26.12 0.92
N ASP A 335 -12.50 -27.10 1.46
CA ASP A 335 -13.93 -26.99 1.70
C ASP A 335 -14.16 -26.24 3.04
N LEU A 336 -14.91 -25.14 3.00
CA LEU A 336 -15.21 -24.33 4.19
C LEU A 336 -16.17 -25.01 5.16
N ARG A 337 -17.02 -25.91 4.67
CA ARG A 337 -17.92 -26.73 5.52
C ARG A 337 -17.13 -27.79 6.26
N MET A 338 -16.05 -28.30 5.65
CA MET A 338 -15.18 -29.32 6.21
C MET A 338 -13.69 -28.90 6.17
N LEU A 339 -13.36 -27.87 6.95
CA LEU A 339 -12.00 -27.32 7.02
C LEU A 339 -11.06 -28.23 7.84
N ARG A 340 -10.65 -29.37 7.28
CA ARG A 340 -9.71 -30.34 7.90
C ARG A 340 -8.57 -30.74 6.97
N THR A 341 -8.91 -31.17 5.77
CA THR A 341 -7.97 -31.66 4.76
C THR A 341 -8.13 -30.86 3.47
N PRO A 342 -7.05 -30.61 2.72
CA PRO A 342 -7.16 -29.98 1.43
C PRO A 342 -7.87 -30.93 0.45
N VAL A 343 -8.77 -30.39 -0.36
CA VAL A 343 -9.49 -31.13 -1.41
C VAL A 343 -8.55 -31.45 -2.57
N ALA A 344 -7.75 -30.45 -2.96
CA ALA A 344 -6.75 -30.57 -4.02
C ALA A 344 -5.52 -29.72 -3.67
N VAL A 345 -4.37 -30.13 -4.19
CA VAL A 345 -3.07 -29.49 -3.93
C VAL A 345 -2.29 -29.45 -5.23
N GLN A 346 -1.93 -28.25 -5.66
CA GLN A 346 -0.97 -28.03 -6.73
C GLN A 346 0.38 -27.62 -6.15
N GLN A 347 1.44 -28.30 -6.57
CA GLN A 347 2.82 -28.07 -6.14
C GLN A 347 3.63 -27.34 -7.22
N ASP A 348 4.85 -26.97 -6.88
CA ASP A 348 5.84 -26.43 -7.83
C ASP A 348 5.41 -25.15 -8.56
N LEU A 349 4.66 -24.28 -7.89
CA LEU A 349 4.37 -22.94 -8.39
C LEU A 349 5.29 -21.91 -7.70
N PRO A 350 6.33 -21.41 -8.38
CA PRO A 350 7.26 -20.43 -7.81
C PRO A 350 6.54 -19.20 -7.25
N ASN A 351 6.81 -18.90 -5.99
CA ASN A 351 6.37 -17.68 -5.32
C ASN A 351 7.57 -16.74 -5.17
N GLY A 352 7.46 -15.54 -5.74
CA GLY A 352 8.52 -14.55 -5.72
C GLY A 352 8.31 -13.43 -4.71
N SER A 353 7.08 -13.23 -4.23
CA SER A 353 6.70 -12.06 -3.42
C SER A 353 5.77 -12.44 -2.27
N GLU A 354 5.88 -11.71 -1.17
CA GLU A 354 4.98 -11.90 -0.01
C GLU A 354 3.54 -11.44 -0.30
N CYS A 355 3.33 -10.68 -1.39
CA CYS A 355 2.03 -10.16 -1.82
C CYS A 355 1.37 -11.02 -2.91
N THR A 356 1.89 -12.22 -3.21
CA THR A 356 1.34 -13.04 -4.30
C THR A 356 -0.08 -13.48 -4.01
N ASP A 357 -0.97 -13.21 -4.97
CA ASP A 357 -2.42 -13.39 -4.80
C ASP A 357 -2.98 -14.62 -5.51
N VAL A 358 -4.19 -14.98 -5.12
CA VAL A 358 -5.03 -15.99 -5.75
C VAL A 358 -6.43 -15.44 -5.88
N LEU A 359 -7.15 -15.81 -6.92
CA LEU A 359 -8.51 -15.35 -7.18
C LEU A 359 -9.36 -16.44 -7.78
N TYR A 360 -10.66 -16.36 -7.54
CA TYR A 360 -11.63 -17.11 -8.34
C TYR A 360 -12.07 -16.29 -9.54
N SER A 361 -12.42 -16.98 -10.61
CA SER A 361 -13.23 -16.40 -11.67
C SER A 361 -14.58 -15.92 -11.12
N PRO A 362 -15.21 -14.91 -11.75
CA PRO A 362 -16.52 -14.44 -11.32
C PRO A 362 -17.63 -15.50 -11.34
N ASP A 363 -17.47 -16.52 -12.19
CA ASP A 363 -18.36 -17.69 -12.27
C ASP A 363 -18.01 -18.80 -11.26
N GLY A 364 -16.85 -18.73 -10.60
CA GLY A 364 -16.37 -19.71 -9.63
C GLY A 364 -15.76 -20.97 -10.23
N SER A 365 -15.74 -21.12 -11.56
CA SER A 365 -15.25 -22.34 -12.24
C SER A 365 -13.73 -22.46 -12.31
N GLN A 366 -13.01 -21.35 -12.16
CA GLN A 366 -11.56 -21.28 -12.31
C GLN A 366 -10.89 -20.56 -11.14
N VAL A 367 -9.65 -20.94 -10.89
CA VAL A 367 -8.75 -20.29 -9.93
C VAL A 367 -7.56 -19.74 -10.69
N LEU A 368 -7.28 -18.46 -10.48
CA LEU A 368 -6.21 -17.71 -11.14
C LEU A 368 -5.14 -17.34 -10.11
N THR A 369 -3.87 -17.54 -10.44
CA THR A 369 -2.75 -17.13 -9.58
C THR A 369 -1.58 -16.61 -10.40
N GLY A 370 -0.81 -15.70 -9.79
CA GLY A 370 0.44 -15.21 -10.35
C GLY A 370 1.58 -16.18 -10.04
N VAL A 371 2.40 -16.45 -11.05
CA VAL A 371 3.63 -17.24 -10.92
C VAL A 371 4.84 -16.34 -11.12
N ALA A 372 5.82 -16.51 -10.24
CA ALA A 372 7.05 -15.75 -10.31
C ALA A 372 8.02 -16.33 -11.35
N SER A 373 8.73 -15.43 -12.02
CA SER A 373 9.85 -15.78 -12.90
C SER A 373 10.99 -16.44 -12.10
N VAL A 374 11.48 -17.59 -12.56
CA VAL A 374 12.61 -18.28 -11.97
C VAL A 374 13.89 -17.93 -12.73
N LYS A 375 14.91 -17.42 -12.03
CA LYS A 375 16.21 -17.11 -12.64
C LYS A 375 16.89 -18.41 -13.04
N GLY A 376 17.25 -18.54 -14.32
CA GLY A 376 17.82 -19.78 -14.88
C GLY A 376 16.79 -20.89 -15.09
N GLY A 377 15.49 -20.57 -15.03
CA GLY A 377 14.41 -21.48 -15.40
C GLY A 377 14.37 -21.77 -16.90
N SER A 378 13.37 -22.55 -17.31
CA SER A 378 13.16 -22.92 -18.71
C SER A 378 13.00 -21.67 -19.58
N LEU A 379 13.59 -21.72 -20.77
CA LEU A 379 13.33 -20.74 -21.83
C LEU A 379 12.03 -21.07 -22.57
N HIS A 380 11.32 -22.14 -22.18
CA HIS A 380 10.03 -22.47 -22.76
C HIS A 380 8.91 -21.80 -21.98
N THR A 381 7.93 -21.28 -22.71
CA THR A 381 6.94 -20.35 -22.19
C THR A 381 5.71 -21.05 -21.59
N SER A 382 5.50 -22.32 -21.92
CA SER A 382 4.43 -23.16 -21.36
C SER A 382 4.77 -23.77 -20.01
N ASP A 383 6.06 -23.86 -19.66
CA ASP A 383 6.50 -24.48 -18.41
C ASP A 383 6.23 -23.54 -17.25
N VAL A 384 5.70 -24.05 -16.12
CA VAL A 384 5.41 -23.23 -14.92
C VAL A 384 6.68 -22.63 -14.29
N GLN A 385 7.82 -23.29 -14.46
CA GLN A 385 9.13 -22.84 -13.96
C GLN A 385 9.96 -22.15 -15.05
N SER A 386 9.38 -21.11 -15.62
CA SER A 386 9.99 -20.36 -16.71
C SER A 386 10.74 -19.11 -16.23
N GLN A 387 11.56 -18.54 -17.12
CA GLN A 387 12.15 -17.22 -16.93
C GLN A 387 11.13 -16.08 -17.00
N TRP A 388 9.94 -16.35 -17.53
CA TRP A 388 8.84 -15.38 -17.54
C TRP A 388 7.98 -15.49 -16.28
N GLY A 389 7.48 -14.36 -15.79
CA GLY A 389 6.33 -14.36 -14.89
C GLY A 389 5.07 -14.68 -15.66
N GLN A 390 4.28 -15.62 -15.12
CA GLN A 390 3.14 -16.21 -15.79
C GLN A 390 1.87 -16.02 -14.97
N LEU A 391 0.73 -16.07 -15.64
CA LEU A 391 -0.58 -16.29 -15.07
C LEU A 391 -0.93 -17.76 -15.22
N ALA A 392 -1.12 -18.45 -14.10
CA ALA A 392 -1.54 -19.83 -14.10
C ALA A 392 -3.04 -19.91 -13.76
N VAL A 393 -3.78 -20.62 -14.59
CA VAL A 393 -5.22 -20.84 -14.50
C VAL A 393 -5.46 -22.31 -14.20
N PHE A 394 -6.25 -22.55 -13.18
CA PHE A 394 -6.61 -23.87 -12.70
C PHE A 394 -8.12 -24.06 -12.68
N SER A 395 -8.58 -25.30 -12.80
CA SER A 395 -9.96 -25.66 -12.51
C SER A 395 -10.25 -25.54 -11.00
N SER A 396 -11.44 -25.05 -10.63
CA SER A 396 -11.87 -24.90 -9.23
C SER A 396 -11.98 -26.23 -8.49
N ASP A 397 -12.28 -27.34 -9.18
CA ASP A 397 -12.68 -28.58 -8.50
C ASP A 397 -11.46 -29.42 -8.10
N LYS A 398 -10.50 -29.55 -9.02
CA LYS A 398 -9.34 -30.44 -8.87
C LYS A 398 -7.99 -29.73 -8.90
N LEU A 399 -7.96 -28.43 -9.15
CA LEU A 399 -6.72 -27.67 -9.39
C LEU A 399 -5.89 -28.21 -10.58
N GLU A 400 -6.52 -28.82 -11.58
CA GLU A 400 -5.84 -29.19 -12.83
C GLU A 400 -5.47 -27.92 -13.61
N SER A 401 -4.22 -27.84 -14.08
CA SER A 401 -3.71 -26.70 -14.85
C SER A 401 -4.39 -26.64 -16.22
N GLN A 402 -5.20 -25.61 -16.44
CA GLN A 402 -5.88 -25.40 -17.73
C GLN A 402 -5.00 -24.59 -18.68
N LEU A 403 -4.42 -23.50 -18.18
CA LEU A 403 -3.63 -22.58 -18.99
C LEU A 403 -2.51 -21.95 -18.19
N VAL A 404 -1.34 -21.83 -18.81
CA VAL A 404 -0.21 -21.04 -18.31
C VAL A 404 0.10 -19.99 -19.35
N TYR A 405 -0.10 -18.72 -19.00
CA TYR A 405 0.05 -17.60 -19.92
C TYR A 405 1.22 -16.69 -19.51
N PRO A 406 2.19 -16.41 -20.38
CA PRO A 406 3.31 -15.51 -20.08
C PRO A 406 2.88 -14.04 -20.07
N VAL A 407 3.27 -13.30 -19.03
CA VAL A 407 2.97 -11.86 -18.93
C VAL A 407 4.18 -10.99 -19.26
N ALA A 408 5.28 -11.22 -18.54
CA ALA A 408 6.49 -10.43 -18.63
C ALA A 408 7.71 -11.28 -18.26
N GLN A 409 8.91 -10.79 -18.53
CA GLN A 409 10.15 -11.44 -18.05
C GLN A 409 10.32 -11.32 -16.52
N SER A 410 9.56 -10.43 -15.89
CA SER A 410 9.53 -10.28 -14.44
C SER A 410 8.37 -11.02 -13.80
N SER A 411 8.52 -11.30 -12.51
CA SER A 411 7.52 -12.01 -11.71
C SER A 411 6.19 -11.27 -11.65
N VAL A 412 5.08 -12.00 -11.80
CA VAL A 412 3.73 -11.49 -11.50
C VAL A 412 3.56 -11.46 -9.98
N VAL A 413 3.04 -10.35 -9.46
CA VAL A 413 2.86 -10.11 -8.02
C VAL A 413 1.39 -10.29 -7.64
N ARG A 414 0.53 -9.33 -7.99
CA ARG A 414 -0.92 -9.41 -7.79
C ARG A 414 -1.66 -9.62 -9.09
N VAL A 415 -2.77 -10.32 -8.99
CA VAL A 415 -3.74 -10.50 -10.05
C VAL A 415 -5.07 -9.91 -9.58
N ALA A 416 -5.91 -9.41 -10.48
CA ALA A 416 -7.26 -8.94 -10.19
C ALA A 416 -8.19 -9.25 -11.37
N TRP A 417 -9.29 -9.95 -11.13
CA TRP A 417 -10.33 -10.22 -12.15
C TRP A 417 -11.55 -9.38 -11.81
N HIS A 418 -12.01 -8.58 -12.76
CA HIS A 418 -13.22 -7.80 -12.57
C HIS A 418 -14.49 -8.69 -12.55
N PRO A 419 -15.43 -8.53 -11.58
CA PRO A 419 -16.57 -9.44 -11.42
C PRO A 419 -17.65 -9.35 -12.51
N ARG A 420 -17.73 -8.23 -13.25
CA ARG A 420 -18.77 -8.01 -14.29
C ARG A 420 -18.22 -7.82 -15.70
N LEU A 421 -16.95 -7.45 -15.80
CA LEU A 421 -16.30 -7.13 -17.07
C LEU A 421 -15.33 -8.26 -17.32
N ASN A 422 -15.27 -8.74 -18.55
CA ASN A 422 -14.28 -9.73 -18.92
C ASN A 422 -12.92 -9.03 -19.09
N GLN A 423 -12.28 -8.70 -17.96
CA GLN A 423 -10.97 -8.04 -17.87
C GLN A 423 -10.17 -8.62 -16.70
N VAL A 424 -8.91 -8.95 -16.97
CA VAL A 424 -7.96 -9.48 -15.98
C VAL A 424 -6.77 -8.54 -15.91
N PHE A 425 -6.36 -8.22 -14.69
CA PHE A 425 -5.24 -7.34 -14.40
C PHE A 425 -4.13 -8.17 -13.78
N ALA A 426 -2.93 -8.06 -14.31
CA ALA A 426 -1.74 -8.71 -13.78
C ALA A 426 -0.65 -7.66 -13.55
N SER A 427 -0.26 -7.51 -12.29
CA SER A 427 0.80 -6.60 -11.89
C SER A 427 2.15 -7.30 -11.88
N THR A 428 3.19 -6.60 -12.31
CA THR A 428 4.54 -7.15 -12.41
C THR A 428 5.49 -6.49 -11.41
N ARG A 429 6.61 -7.17 -11.18
CA ARG A 429 7.71 -6.65 -10.36
C ARG A 429 8.40 -5.44 -11.00
N ASP A 430 8.30 -5.25 -12.32
CA ASP A 430 8.93 -4.12 -13.03
C ASP A 430 8.20 -2.79 -12.81
N GLY A 431 7.00 -2.80 -12.23
CA GLY A 431 6.19 -1.60 -12.01
C GLY A 431 5.10 -1.38 -13.06
N ASP A 432 4.89 -2.35 -13.94
CA ASP A 432 3.85 -2.33 -14.96
C ASP A 432 2.62 -3.12 -14.50
N VAL A 433 1.45 -2.69 -14.96
CA VAL A 433 0.20 -3.47 -14.82
C VAL A 433 -0.33 -3.80 -16.20
N HIS A 434 -0.38 -5.10 -16.50
CA HIS A 434 -0.94 -5.62 -17.73
C HIS A 434 -2.44 -5.81 -17.55
N VAL A 435 -3.21 -5.22 -18.46
CA VAL A 435 -4.67 -5.36 -18.51
C VAL A 435 -5.02 -6.18 -19.73
N TYR A 436 -5.55 -7.37 -19.48
CA TYR A 436 -6.04 -8.29 -20.48
C TYR A 436 -7.55 -8.10 -20.65
N TYR A 437 -7.97 -7.93 -21.89
CA TYR A 437 -9.37 -7.75 -22.24
C TYR A 437 -9.65 -8.42 -23.59
N ASP A 438 -10.90 -8.79 -23.81
CA ASP A 438 -11.37 -9.19 -25.13
C ASP A 438 -12.16 -8.06 -25.79
N GLU A 439 -11.99 -7.87 -27.11
CA GLU A 439 -12.69 -6.79 -27.80
C GLU A 439 -14.18 -7.03 -27.96
N GLN A 440 -14.58 -8.29 -28.09
CA GLN A 440 -15.96 -8.67 -28.36
C GLN A 440 -16.74 -8.90 -27.07
N ALA A 441 -16.15 -9.62 -26.11
CA ALA A 441 -16.80 -9.93 -24.84
C ALA A 441 -16.70 -8.80 -23.80
N SER A 442 -15.63 -7.99 -23.83
CA SER A 442 -15.42 -6.94 -22.83
C SER A 442 -16.15 -5.65 -23.21
N HIS A 443 -16.82 -5.05 -22.24
CA HIS A 443 -17.46 -3.75 -22.38
C HIS A 443 -16.89 -2.79 -21.31
N LEU A 444 -16.83 -1.48 -21.61
CA LEU A 444 -16.29 -0.47 -20.69
C LEU A 444 -14.83 -0.75 -20.24
N GLY A 445 -14.39 -0.10 -19.16
CA GLY A 445 -13.03 -0.22 -18.63
C GLY A 445 -11.98 0.08 -19.69
N ALA A 446 -11.00 -0.81 -19.82
CA ALA A 446 -9.84 -0.63 -20.71
C ALA A 446 -10.20 -0.37 -22.18
N LEU A 447 -11.36 -0.84 -22.66
CA LEU A 447 -11.80 -0.58 -24.04
C LEU A 447 -12.06 0.91 -24.31
N LEU A 448 -12.45 1.68 -23.28
CA LEU A 448 -12.72 3.11 -23.39
C LEU A 448 -11.46 3.92 -23.68
N SER A 449 -10.32 3.52 -23.10
CA SER A 449 -9.05 4.22 -23.29
C SER A 449 -8.44 3.90 -24.65
N VAL A 450 -8.55 2.65 -25.12
CA VAL A 450 -8.02 2.22 -26.43
C VAL A 450 -8.71 2.92 -27.59
N LYS A 451 -10.03 3.07 -27.53
CA LYS A 451 -10.80 3.75 -28.59
C LYS A 451 -10.51 5.25 -28.66
N LYS A 452 -9.98 5.84 -27.58
CA LYS A 452 -9.66 7.27 -27.51
C LYS A 452 -8.25 7.54 -27.98
N ARG A 453 -8.13 8.14 -29.17
CA ARG A 453 -6.85 8.64 -29.68
C ARG A 453 -6.24 9.62 -28.68
N ALA A 454 -4.98 9.42 -28.35
CA ALA A 454 -4.18 10.38 -27.59
C ALA A 454 -4.26 11.76 -28.23
N ARG A 455 -4.61 12.77 -27.43
CA ARG A 455 -4.53 14.17 -27.85
C ARG A 455 -3.06 14.49 -28.07
N THR A 456 -2.65 14.58 -29.32
CA THR A 456 -1.35 15.16 -29.65
C THR A 456 -1.40 16.60 -29.14
N ARG A 457 -0.50 16.95 -28.22
CA ARG A 457 -0.30 18.36 -27.85
C ARG A 457 0.29 19.05 -29.07
N THR A 458 -0.57 19.50 -29.98
CA THR A 458 -0.18 20.49 -30.96
C THR A 458 0.18 21.73 -30.15
N ASN A 459 1.47 22.00 -30.02
CA ASN A 459 1.87 23.36 -29.66
C ASN A 459 1.26 24.24 -30.75
N PRO A 460 0.36 25.18 -30.46
CA PRO A 460 -0.16 26.09 -31.48
C PRO A 460 0.96 26.95 -32.11
N TYR A 461 2.17 26.89 -31.56
CA TYR A 461 3.38 27.60 -32.02
C TYR A 461 4.39 26.72 -32.77
N VAL A 462 4.17 25.40 -32.84
CA VAL A 462 5.00 24.49 -33.63
C VAL A 462 4.05 23.71 -34.53
N ALA A 463 3.65 24.35 -35.63
CA ALA A 463 3.11 23.64 -36.76
C ALA A 463 4.25 22.81 -37.35
N ASP A 464 4.26 21.50 -37.11
CA ASP A 464 5.02 20.58 -37.95
C ASP A 464 4.34 20.59 -39.33
N PRO A 465 4.98 21.11 -40.39
CA PRO A 465 4.36 21.22 -41.72
C PRO A 465 4.00 19.85 -42.31
N SER A 466 4.62 18.78 -41.80
CA SER A 466 4.43 17.40 -42.25
C SER A 466 3.19 16.70 -41.68
N LYS A 467 2.43 17.33 -40.77
CA LYS A 467 1.26 16.74 -40.10
C LYS A 467 -0.01 17.59 -40.18
N SER A 468 -0.07 18.55 -41.10
CA SER A 468 -1.31 19.30 -41.35
C SER A 468 -2.22 18.47 -42.25
N ASP A 469 -3.41 18.10 -41.75
CA ASP A 469 -4.47 17.52 -42.57
C ASP A 469 -4.94 18.60 -43.57
N PRO A 470 -4.87 18.38 -44.90
CA PRO A 470 -5.16 19.41 -45.90
C PRO A 470 -6.62 19.87 -45.95
N TYR A 471 -7.50 19.29 -45.12
CA TYR A 471 -8.93 19.61 -45.04
C TYR A 471 -9.38 20.21 -43.71
N ALA A 472 -8.50 20.35 -42.71
CA ALA A 472 -8.90 20.87 -41.40
C ALA A 472 -8.93 22.40 -41.32
N ASP A 473 -8.16 23.08 -42.18
CA ASP A 473 -7.97 24.54 -42.15
C ASP A 473 -8.54 25.22 -43.40
N VAL A 474 -9.83 25.02 -43.68
CA VAL A 474 -10.56 25.89 -44.62
C VAL A 474 -11.26 26.97 -43.80
N PRO A 475 -10.67 28.18 -43.66
CA PRO A 475 -11.37 29.27 -43.00
C PRO A 475 -12.62 29.61 -43.82
N ILE A 476 -13.76 29.70 -43.15
CA ILE A 476 -14.98 30.26 -43.72
C ILE A 476 -14.66 31.73 -44.07
N LEU A 477 -14.50 32.01 -45.35
CA LEU A 477 -14.27 33.35 -45.88
C LEU A 477 -15.52 34.20 -45.60
N VAL A 478 -15.43 35.07 -44.59
CA VAL A 478 -16.38 36.17 -44.40
C VAL A 478 -15.99 37.28 -45.39
N PRO A 479 -16.91 37.71 -46.29
CA PRO A 479 -16.60 38.73 -47.29
C PRO A 479 -16.15 40.05 -46.66
N GLU A 480 -15.10 40.59 -47.26
CA GLU A 480 -14.36 41.79 -46.93
C GLU A 480 -15.21 43.06 -47.16
N GLU A 481 -15.54 43.80 -46.10
CA GLU A 481 -16.05 45.18 -46.18
C GLU A 481 -15.00 46.16 -45.62
N SER A 482 -14.33 46.81 -46.57
CA SER A 482 -13.83 48.20 -46.61
C SER A 482 -13.24 48.85 -45.34
N GLU A 483 -11.94 49.13 -45.45
CA GLU A 483 -11.21 50.37 -45.10
C GLU A 483 -11.84 51.32 -44.05
N ARG A 484 -11.17 51.50 -42.90
CA ARG A 484 -10.43 52.73 -42.54
C ARG A 484 -10.02 52.78 -41.06
N ASP A 485 -8.95 53.54 -40.86
CA ASP A 485 -8.43 54.12 -39.63
C ASP A 485 -7.64 53.20 -38.69
N ASP A 486 -6.40 52.93 -39.13
CA ASP A 486 -5.23 53.06 -38.25
C ASP A 486 -5.41 54.28 -37.34
N TRP A 487 -5.48 54.11 -36.02
CA TRP A 487 -4.88 54.95 -34.96
C TRP A 487 -5.47 54.53 -33.59
N LEU A 488 -4.58 54.13 -32.67
CA LEU A 488 -4.78 53.93 -31.21
C LEU A 488 -5.25 52.56 -30.71
N GLU A 489 -4.46 51.51 -30.92
CA GLU A 489 -4.31 50.48 -29.87
C GLU A 489 -2.83 50.26 -29.55
N PRO A 490 -2.41 50.41 -28.28
CA PRO A 490 -1.06 50.00 -27.90
C PRO A 490 -0.99 48.47 -28.04
N VAL A 491 -0.33 48.01 -29.10
CA VAL A 491 0.01 46.60 -29.27
C VAL A 491 0.83 46.18 -28.04
N TYR A 492 0.20 45.46 -27.12
CA TYR A 492 0.89 44.77 -26.04
C TYR A 492 1.89 43.79 -26.66
N LYS A 493 3.15 44.19 -26.80
CA LYS A 493 4.24 43.28 -27.14
C LYS A 493 4.33 42.27 -26.00
N LYS A 494 3.79 41.07 -26.22
CA LYS A 494 3.89 39.95 -25.27
C LYS A 494 5.37 39.74 -24.93
N PRO A 495 5.72 39.53 -23.66
CA PRO A 495 7.09 39.26 -23.27
C PRO A 495 7.57 37.99 -24.00
N GLN A 496 8.68 38.10 -24.73
CA GLN A 496 9.30 36.97 -25.40
C GLN A 496 9.88 36.05 -24.33
N TYR A 497 9.22 34.93 -24.05
CA TYR A 497 9.83 33.90 -23.23
C TYR A 497 10.98 33.25 -24.01
N PRO A 498 12.14 33.04 -23.38
CA PRO A 498 13.25 32.37 -24.03
C PRO A 498 12.87 30.94 -24.42
N ARG A 499 13.19 30.58 -25.66
CA ARG A 499 12.82 29.33 -26.36
C ARG A 499 13.33 28.04 -25.70
N ASN A 500 14.17 28.14 -24.66
CA ASN A 500 14.77 27.00 -23.95
C ASN A 500 14.25 26.89 -22.51
N PRO A 501 13.51 25.82 -22.14
CA PRO A 501 12.91 25.66 -20.82
C PRO A 501 13.92 25.46 -19.69
N LYS A 502 15.19 25.17 -20.00
CA LYS A 502 16.27 25.02 -19.01
C LYS A 502 16.86 26.35 -18.53
N ASN A 503 16.72 27.43 -19.30
CA ASN A 503 17.25 28.76 -18.96
C ASN A 503 16.17 29.71 -18.41
N ALA A 504 14.90 29.30 -18.42
CA ALA A 504 13.81 30.06 -17.83
C ALA A 504 13.76 29.79 -16.31
N ARG A 505 14.43 30.63 -15.51
CA ARG A 505 14.17 30.69 -14.07
C ARG A 505 12.78 31.28 -13.86
N VAL A 506 11.77 30.41 -13.82
CA VAL A 506 10.42 30.79 -13.44
C VAL A 506 10.45 31.18 -11.96
N PRO A 507 9.86 32.32 -11.56
CA PRO A 507 9.70 32.63 -10.15
C PRO A 507 8.91 31.51 -9.46
N GLU A 508 9.50 30.92 -8.43
CA GLU A 508 8.93 29.76 -7.75
C GLU A 508 7.60 30.11 -7.07
N ARG A 509 6.67 29.16 -7.09
CA ARG A 509 5.35 29.36 -6.51
C ARG A 509 5.43 29.39 -4.97
N PRO A 510 4.54 30.12 -4.29
CA PRO A 510 4.45 30.08 -2.84
C PRO A 510 4.22 28.64 -2.36
N LEU A 511 4.95 28.19 -1.35
CA LEU A 511 4.78 26.87 -0.74
C LEU A 511 3.43 26.78 -0.03
N GLN A 512 2.60 25.83 -0.44
CA GLN A 512 1.40 25.43 0.29
C GLN A 512 1.73 24.25 1.21
N GLY A 513 1.39 24.35 2.50
CA GLY A 513 1.56 23.29 3.49
C GLY A 513 2.76 23.43 4.42
N ARG A 514 3.06 22.37 5.19
CA ARG A 514 4.21 22.32 6.10
C ARG A 514 5.50 22.29 5.29
N GLY A 515 6.49 23.07 5.74
CA GLY A 515 7.71 23.37 4.98
C GLY A 515 8.47 22.16 4.44
N LYS A 516 9.10 22.31 3.27
CA LYS A 516 9.93 21.31 2.59
C LYS A 516 11.19 21.97 2.04
N GLY A 517 12.33 21.26 2.05
CA GLY A 517 13.57 21.69 1.37
C GLY A 517 14.27 22.91 1.98
N GLY A 518 14.25 23.07 3.30
CA GLY A 518 14.86 24.22 3.99
C GLY A 518 14.03 25.51 3.96
N ARG A 519 12.82 25.46 3.38
CA ARG A 519 11.87 26.57 3.40
C ARG A 519 10.75 26.31 4.38
N ILE A 520 10.39 27.35 5.14
CA ILE A 520 9.31 27.33 6.12
C ILE A 520 8.00 27.65 5.36
N GLY A 521 7.10 26.66 5.26
CA GLY A 521 5.76 26.87 4.73
C GLY A 521 4.83 27.52 5.77
N ARG A 522 3.66 28.02 5.34
CA ARG A 522 2.62 28.52 6.26
C ARG A 522 2.18 27.37 7.18
N SER A 523 2.76 27.33 8.38
CA SER A 523 2.61 26.25 9.34
C SER A 523 1.56 26.58 10.40
N ALA A 524 1.05 25.53 11.05
CA ALA A 524 0.21 25.51 12.25
C ALA A 524 0.81 26.24 13.48
N MET A 525 1.93 26.95 13.32
CA MET A 525 2.49 27.86 14.31
C MET A 525 1.80 29.22 14.32
N GLN A 526 1.01 29.61 13.30
CA GLN A 526 0.27 30.89 13.39
C GLN A 526 -0.69 30.95 14.60
N PRO A 527 -1.49 29.91 14.90
CA PRO A 527 -2.29 29.88 16.12
C PRO A 527 -1.44 29.94 17.40
N LEU A 528 -0.34 29.18 17.46
CA LEU A 528 0.57 29.18 18.61
C LEU A 528 1.30 30.52 18.78
N MET A 529 1.61 31.20 17.68
CA MET A 529 2.29 32.49 17.66
C MET A 529 1.33 33.62 18.04
N MET A 530 0.03 33.48 17.74
CA MET A 530 -1.02 34.35 18.27
C MET A 530 -1.21 34.14 19.77
N ASP A 531 -1.21 32.90 20.26
CA ASP A 531 -1.22 32.57 21.71
C ASP A 531 0.04 33.13 22.42
N LEU A 532 1.20 33.07 21.78
CA LEU A 532 2.45 33.67 22.29
C LEU A 532 2.45 35.20 22.22
N TRP A 533 1.59 35.81 21.39
CA TRP A 533 1.43 37.26 21.28
C TRP A 533 0.49 37.86 22.33
N GLU A 534 -0.31 37.05 23.04
CA GLU A 534 -1.12 37.50 24.18
C GLU A 534 -0.27 37.87 25.41
N GLY A 535 1.05 37.60 25.38
CA GLY A 535 1.98 38.07 26.39
C GLY A 535 2.39 39.53 26.17
N ASP A 536 1.66 40.45 26.79
CA ASP A 536 1.82 41.92 26.73
C ASP A 536 3.12 42.48 27.35
N LEU A 537 4.19 41.68 27.41
CA LEU A 537 5.46 42.05 28.06
C LEU A 537 6.35 42.95 27.19
N ARG A 538 5.95 43.20 25.93
CA ARG A 538 6.70 44.05 25.00
C ARG A 538 6.10 45.43 24.79
N SER A 539 4.84 45.65 25.20
CA SER A 539 4.12 46.91 24.93
C SER A 539 3.97 47.81 26.17
N GLU A 540 4.11 47.28 27.39
CA GLU A 540 4.07 48.10 28.60
C GLU A 540 5.39 48.85 28.83
N ASP A 541 5.34 50.17 28.87
CA ASP A 541 6.47 51.00 29.29
C ASP A 541 6.82 50.69 30.75
N PRO A 542 8.11 50.47 31.08
CA PRO A 542 8.54 50.05 32.42
C PRO A 542 8.18 51.06 33.51
N ARG A 543 8.02 52.35 33.14
CA ARG A 543 7.60 53.40 34.06
C ARG A 543 6.12 53.28 34.45
N GLU A 544 5.25 53.02 33.47
CA GLU A 544 3.83 52.86 33.70
C GLU A 544 3.55 51.59 34.51
N ALA A 545 4.26 50.50 34.19
CA ALA A 545 4.21 49.26 34.95
C ALA A 545 4.60 49.49 36.42
N LEU A 546 5.69 50.21 36.71
CA LEU A 546 6.08 50.51 38.09
C LEU A 546 5.07 51.39 38.84
N LEU A 547 4.46 52.37 38.15
CA LEU A 547 3.46 53.26 38.76
C LEU A 547 2.19 52.49 39.15
N LYS A 548 1.72 51.56 38.31
CA LYS A 548 0.56 50.68 38.59
C LYS A 548 0.71 49.89 39.91
N TYR A 549 1.94 49.55 40.29
CA TYR A 549 2.23 48.80 41.52
C TYR A 549 2.65 49.68 42.71
N ALA A 550 2.90 50.97 42.51
CA ALA A 550 3.37 51.88 43.57
C ALA A 550 2.35 52.04 44.70
N ASP A 551 1.06 52.18 44.38
CA ASP A 551 0.01 52.33 45.39
C ASP A 551 -0.26 51.02 46.15
N LYS A 552 -0.15 49.88 45.45
CA LYS A 552 -0.22 48.55 46.09
C LYS A 552 0.95 48.32 47.03
N ALA A 553 2.16 48.73 46.66
CA ALA A 553 3.35 48.61 47.49
C ALA A 553 3.30 49.51 48.74
N LYS A 554 2.64 50.68 48.66
CA LYS A 554 2.37 51.54 49.83
C LYS A 554 1.34 50.94 50.77
N ASN A 555 0.27 50.36 50.23
CA ASN A 555 -0.86 49.86 51.01
C ASN A 555 -0.59 48.49 51.65
N ASP A 556 0.21 47.62 51.02
CA ASP A 556 0.58 46.29 51.53
C ASP A 556 2.09 46.01 51.35
N PRO A 557 2.96 46.59 52.21
CA PRO A 557 4.41 46.45 52.11
C PRO A 557 4.88 45.08 52.63
N ARG A 558 4.68 44.03 51.84
CA ARG A 558 5.04 42.65 52.22
C ARG A 558 6.55 42.42 52.38
N TRP A 559 7.37 43.12 51.58
CA TRP A 559 8.84 42.96 51.58
C TRP A 559 9.61 44.15 52.17
N THR A 560 8.98 45.32 52.29
CA THR A 560 9.64 46.55 52.79
C THR A 560 9.30 46.90 54.23
N SER A 561 8.36 46.17 54.87
CA SER A 561 7.95 46.39 56.27
C SER A 561 9.10 46.39 57.28
N VAL A 562 10.11 45.53 57.08
CA VAL A 562 11.29 45.41 57.96
C VAL A 562 12.19 46.65 57.90
N TYR A 563 12.17 47.37 56.77
CA TYR A 563 13.03 48.53 56.51
C TYR A 563 12.33 49.87 56.75
N ALA A 564 11.07 49.87 57.21
CA ALA A 564 10.30 51.09 57.46
C ALA A 564 11.01 52.08 58.43
N LYS A 565 11.86 51.57 59.34
CA LYS A 565 12.62 52.38 60.30
C LYS A 565 13.97 52.90 59.76
N THR A 566 14.53 52.24 58.76
CA THR A 566 15.87 52.52 58.24
C THR A 566 15.87 53.08 56.82
N GLN A 567 14.68 53.20 56.19
CA GLN A 567 14.55 53.72 54.84
C GLN A 567 14.81 55.24 54.83
N PRO A 568 15.78 55.72 54.03
CA PRO A 568 16.03 57.15 53.91
C PRO A 568 14.85 57.84 53.24
N THR A 569 14.47 59.02 53.74
CA THR A 569 13.43 59.84 53.11
C THR A 569 13.96 60.40 51.79
N THR A 570 13.27 60.08 50.69
CA THR A 570 13.60 60.60 49.37
C THR A 570 13.32 62.11 49.33
N ILE A 571 14.38 62.92 49.21
CA ILE A 571 14.26 64.36 48.99
C ILE A 571 14.05 64.55 47.49
N PHE A 572 12.82 64.84 47.09
CA PHE A 572 12.55 65.31 45.73
C PHE A 572 12.98 66.77 45.61
N ALA A 573 13.46 67.16 44.42
CA ALA A 573 13.63 68.57 44.11
C ALA A 573 12.25 69.25 44.27
N GLN A 574 12.19 70.33 45.04
CA GLN A 574 11.02 71.18 45.07
C GLN A 574 11.04 71.97 43.76
N ASP A 575 10.03 71.75 42.92
CA ASP A 575 9.80 72.64 41.78
C ASP A 575 9.34 73.97 42.35
N ASP A 576 10.21 74.98 42.30
CA ASP A 576 9.90 76.37 42.67
C ASP A 576 8.94 76.96 41.63
N ASP A 577 7.65 76.62 41.75
CA ASP A 577 6.57 77.29 41.03
C ASP A 577 6.28 78.66 41.68
N ASP A 578 7.22 79.60 41.50
CA ASP A 578 7.01 81.03 41.76
C ASP A 578 7.69 81.86 40.66
N THR A 579 7.12 81.85 39.45
CA THR A 579 7.23 82.99 38.51
C THR A 579 5.94 83.19 37.70
N ASP A 580 5.11 84.09 38.24
CA ASP A 580 4.31 85.12 37.57
C ASP A 580 3.44 84.77 36.35
N HIS A 581 2.14 84.68 36.62
CA HIS A 581 1.09 85.07 35.69
C HIS A 581 1.20 86.55 35.27
N ARG A 582 1.69 86.84 34.06
CA ARG A 582 1.25 88.00 33.28
C ARG A 582 1.07 87.64 31.80
N GLY A 583 -0.07 88.07 31.27
CA GLY A 583 -0.64 87.62 30.01
C GLY A 583 0.16 87.95 28.75
N GLY A 584 -0.12 87.15 27.72
CA GLY A 584 0.36 87.34 26.36
C GLY A 584 -0.37 86.38 25.43
N ASN A 585 -1.47 86.87 24.85
CA ASN A 585 -2.27 86.20 23.83
C ASN A 585 -1.42 85.96 22.55
N SER A 586 -1.49 84.77 21.93
CA SER A 586 -1.67 84.58 20.47
C SER A 586 -1.11 83.24 19.91
N HIS A 587 -2.02 82.50 19.24
CA HIS A 587 -1.84 81.74 17.99
C HIS A 587 -0.93 80.49 18.07
N GLY A 588 -1.33 79.27 17.70
CA GLY A 588 -2.17 78.83 16.60
C GLY A 588 -1.39 77.74 15.83
N ALA A 589 -2.10 76.70 15.39
CA ALA A 589 -1.64 75.59 14.54
C ALA A 589 -0.81 74.49 15.22
N SER A 590 -0.97 73.20 14.94
CA SER A 590 -1.94 72.43 14.16
C SER A 590 -1.57 70.96 14.38
N ASP A 591 -2.57 70.09 14.20
CA ASP A 591 -2.41 68.65 14.00
C ASP A 591 -1.16 68.27 13.19
N HIS A 592 -0.50 67.18 13.60
CA HIS A 592 -0.15 66.13 12.65
C HIS A 592 -0.05 64.76 13.32
N ARG A 593 -1.13 64.00 13.14
CA ARG A 593 -1.10 62.54 12.97
C ARG A 593 -0.62 62.21 11.55
N GLN A 594 -0.11 60.97 11.42
CA GLN A 594 0.38 60.19 10.26
C GLN A 594 1.92 60.05 10.27
N ASN A 595 2.51 58.85 10.25
CA ASN A 595 2.05 57.52 9.80
C ASN A 595 2.33 56.41 10.82
#